data_AF-A0A7K6J825-F1
#
_entry.id   AF-A0A7K6J825-F1
#
_cell.length_a   1.000
_cell.length_b   1.000
_cell.length_c   1.000
_cell.angle_alpha   90.00
_cell.angle_beta   90.00
_cell.angle_gamma   90.00
#
_symmetry.space_group_name_H-M   'P 1'
#
loop_
_entity.id
_entity.type
_entity.pdbx_description
1 polymer ?
#
loop_
_entity_poly.entity_id
_entity_poly.type
_entity_poly.pdbx_seq_one_letter_code
_entity_poly.pdbx_strand_id
1 'polypeptide(L)'
;RWDARGEGLFIDQVLFEQELLAVGPGAAGEEELFKTKNFGSIVRQLNLYGFHKLTVSPASSAAVSRPTSSTAGGDTSYPDGPLHHFWNPHFRYDRPDLLVKIKRLTKANKEKLDAGLEVTSRLPDDIQ
;
A
#
# COMPACT_ATOMS: atom_id res chain seq x y z
N ARG A 1 -6.21 -4.71 -7.14
CA ARG A 1 -6.13 -6.08 -7.71
C ARG A 1 -4.87 -6.76 -7.16
N TRP A 2 -4.85 -8.08 -7.01
CA TRP A 2 -3.62 -8.80 -6.61
C TRP A 2 -2.70 -9.02 -7.79
N ASP A 3 -1.39 -9.17 -7.54
CA ASP A 3 -0.46 -9.66 -8.55
C ASP A 3 -0.66 -11.15 -8.82
N ALA A 4 -0.08 -11.65 -9.93
CA ALA A 4 -0.23 -13.04 -10.35
C ALA A 4 0.27 -14.06 -9.30
N ARG A 5 1.13 -13.62 -8.37
CA ARG A 5 1.69 -14.45 -7.30
C ARG A 5 0.97 -14.29 -5.96
N GLY A 6 0.04 -13.35 -5.83
CA GLY A 6 -0.63 -13.01 -4.58
C GLY A 6 0.29 -12.40 -3.52
N GLU A 7 1.46 -11.88 -3.91
CA GLU A 7 2.46 -11.25 -3.04
C GLU A 7 2.37 -9.72 -3.04
N GLY A 8 1.64 -9.13 -3.99
CA GLY A 8 1.57 -7.69 -4.22
C GLY A 8 0.19 -7.21 -4.67
N LEU A 9 0.03 -5.88 -4.64
CA LEU A 9 -1.19 -5.16 -5.00
C LEU A 9 -0.92 -4.24 -6.19
N PHE A 10 -1.75 -4.38 -7.21
CA PHE A 10 -1.90 -3.39 -8.28
C PHE A 10 -3.06 -2.44 -7.94
N ILE A 11 -2.75 -1.15 -7.86
CA ILE A 11 -3.72 -0.08 -7.63
C ILE A 11 -3.68 0.86 -8.83
N ASP A 12 -4.80 0.93 -9.55
CA ASP A 12 -5.01 1.96 -10.55
C ASP A 12 -5.43 3.23 -9.84
N GLN A 13 -4.63 4.31 -9.95
CA GLN A 13 -4.91 5.54 -9.22
C GLN A 13 -6.27 6.14 -9.60
N VAL A 14 -6.60 6.20 -10.90
CA VAL A 14 -7.78 6.92 -11.38
C VAL A 14 -9.04 6.17 -10.98
N LEU A 15 -9.07 4.86 -11.20
CA LEU A 15 -10.19 4.02 -10.79
C LEU A 15 -10.33 3.99 -9.26
N PHE A 16 -9.23 3.90 -8.52
CA PHE A 16 -9.28 3.89 -7.07
C PHE A 16 -9.80 5.20 -6.50
N GLU A 17 -9.37 6.34 -7.05
CA GLU A 17 -9.88 7.65 -6.64
C GLU A 17 -11.38 7.77 -6.95
N GLN A 18 -11.84 7.29 -8.10
CA GLN A 18 -13.25 7.38 -8.50
C GLN A 18 -14.18 6.43 -7.74
N GLU A 19 -13.77 5.18 -7.55
CA GLU A 19 -14.63 4.16 -6.94
C GLU A 19 -14.55 4.15 -5.41
N LEU A 20 -13.36 4.29 -4.84
CA LEU A 20 -13.14 4.14 -3.40
C LEU A 20 -12.95 5.47 -2.65
N LEU A 21 -12.53 6.54 -3.32
CA LEU A 21 -12.29 7.84 -2.67
C LEU A 21 -13.34 8.92 -3.02
N ALA A 22 -13.99 8.83 -4.19
CA ALA A 22 -14.97 9.82 -4.63
C ALA A 22 -16.40 9.46 -4.21
N VAL A 23 -16.71 8.16 -4.06
CA VAL A 23 -17.96 7.68 -3.48
C VAL A 23 -17.92 7.96 -1.98
N GLY A 24 -18.32 9.18 -1.60
CA GLY A 24 -18.65 9.50 -0.22
C GLY A 24 -19.86 8.69 0.26
N PRO A 25 -20.10 8.66 1.59
CA PRO A 25 -21.12 7.81 2.21
C PRO A 25 -22.49 8.10 1.58
N GLY A 26 -23.01 7.17 0.78
CA GLY A 26 -24.28 7.41 0.09
C GLY A 26 -24.72 6.40 -0.97
N ALA A 27 -23.86 5.51 -1.47
CA ALA A 27 -24.25 4.54 -2.51
C ALA A 27 -24.54 3.12 -1.98
N ALA A 28 -23.90 2.72 -0.89
CA ALA A 28 -24.22 1.52 -0.11
C ALA A 28 -24.02 1.91 1.36
N GLY A 29 -24.83 1.41 2.29
CA GLY A 29 -24.75 1.72 3.72
C GLY A 29 -23.47 1.22 4.42
N GLU A 30 -22.37 1.14 3.68
CA GLU A 30 -21.03 0.79 4.13
C GLU A 30 -20.36 2.09 4.55
N GLU A 31 -19.93 2.15 5.80
CA GLU A 31 -19.23 3.27 6.40
C GLU A 31 -18.09 3.75 5.48
N GLU A 32 -17.86 5.06 5.42
CA GLU A 32 -16.83 5.67 4.57
C GLU A 32 -15.47 4.96 4.74
N LEU A 33 -15.15 4.05 3.81
CA LEU A 33 -14.00 3.14 3.91
C LEU A 33 -12.69 3.92 4.11
N PHE A 34 -12.60 5.11 3.51
CA PHE A 34 -11.52 6.04 3.72
C PHE A 34 -12.05 7.45 3.98
N LYS A 35 -11.73 7.99 5.16
CA LYS A 35 -11.97 9.41 5.52
C LYS A 35 -11.22 10.41 4.63
N THR A 36 -10.36 9.95 3.73
CA THR A 36 -9.48 10.79 2.91
C THR A 36 -9.79 10.57 1.44
N LYS A 37 -9.99 11.65 0.69
CA LYS A 37 -10.21 11.58 -0.77
C LYS A 37 -8.93 11.65 -1.60
N ASN A 38 -7.78 11.71 -0.94
CA ASN A 38 -6.49 11.94 -1.59
C ASN A 38 -5.69 10.64 -1.66
N PHE A 39 -5.34 10.21 -2.87
CA PHE A 39 -4.53 9.01 -3.08
C PHE A 39 -3.16 9.08 -2.39
N GLY A 40 -2.55 10.25 -2.30
CA GLY A 40 -1.31 10.45 -1.56
C GLY A 40 -1.41 10.08 -0.08
N SER A 41 -2.59 10.26 0.55
CA SER A 41 -2.83 9.79 1.92
C SER A 41 -2.83 8.27 2.01
N ILE A 42 -3.37 7.58 1.00
CA ILE A 42 -3.38 6.12 0.90
C ILE A 42 -1.97 5.60 0.70
N VAL A 43 -1.20 6.18 -0.23
CA VAL A 43 0.22 5.85 -0.43
C VAL A 43 1.03 6.06 0.84
N ARG A 44 0.75 7.14 1.58
CA ARG A 44 1.39 7.38 2.89
C ARG A 44 1.07 6.28 3.89
N GLN A 45 -0.17 5.80 3.95
CA GLN A 45 -0.52 4.67 4.82
C GLN A 45 0.23 3.40 4.40
N LEU A 46 0.25 3.08 3.11
CA LEU A 46 1.01 1.93 2.58
C LEU A 46 2.49 2.01 2.99
N ASN A 47 3.12 3.17 2.82
CA ASN A 47 4.50 3.38 3.24
C ASN A 47 4.70 3.20 4.76
N LEU A 48 3.76 3.69 5.58
CA LEU A 48 3.80 3.50 7.04
C LEU A 48 3.65 2.03 7.44
N TYR A 49 3.02 1.18 6.63
CA TYR A 49 2.91 -0.25 6.88
C TYR A 49 4.00 -1.07 6.17
N GLY A 50 5.05 -0.42 5.65
CA GLY A 50 6.19 -1.10 5.05
C GLY A 50 5.92 -1.65 3.65
N PHE A 51 4.89 -1.17 2.96
CA PHE A 51 4.74 -1.47 1.54
C PHE A 51 5.75 -0.68 0.72
N HIS A 52 6.32 -1.36 -0.28
CA HIS A 52 7.25 -0.76 -1.22
C HIS A 52 6.61 -0.70 -2.60
N LYS A 53 6.76 0.44 -3.28
CA LYS A 53 6.32 0.59 -4.66
C LYS A 53 7.32 -0.08 -5.59
N LEU A 54 6.90 -1.11 -6.31
CA LEU A 54 7.69 -1.72 -7.39
C LEU A 54 7.48 -0.89 -8.64
N THR A 55 8.49 -0.11 -9.02
CA THR A 55 8.55 0.49 -10.34
C THR A 55 8.94 -0.61 -11.32
N VAL A 56 8.01 -1.04 -12.17
CA VAL A 56 8.35 -1.83 -13.35
C VAL A 56 9.05 -0.85 -14.31
N SER A 57 10.35 -0.64 -14.12
CA SER A 57 11.14 0.12 -15.08
C SER A 57 11.20 -0.69 -16.37
N PRO A 58 10.76 -0.18 -17.52
CA PRO A 58 10.86 -0.89 -18.80
C PRO A 58 12.31 -1.03 -19.30
N ALA A 59 13.31 -0.59 -18.54
CA ALA A 59 14.71 -0.74 -18.87
C ALA A 59 15.50 -1.13 -17.63
N SER A 60 15.79 -2.43 -17.46
CA SER A 60 17.14 -2.94 -17.15
C SER A 60 17.08 -4.43 -16.78
N SER A 61 17.36 -5.26 -17.78
CA SER A 61 18.39 -6.27 -17.56
C SER A 61 19.64 -5.55 -17.05
N ALA A 62 20.23 -6.10 -15.99
CA ALA A 62 21.51 -5.77 -15.37
C ALA A 62 21.55 -4.67 -14.27
N ALA A 63 22.10 -5.14 -13.15
CA ALA A 63 22.83 -4.40 -12.10
C ALA A 63 22.01 -3.69 -11.01
N VAL A 64 21.83 -4.44 -9.91
CA VAL A 64 22.04 -4.04 -8.50
C VAL A 64 22.31 -2.55 -8.29
N SER A 65 21.31 -1.80 -7.82
CA SER A 65 21.51 -0.65 -6.92
C SER A 65 20.20 -0.26 -6.23
N ARG A 66 20.20 -0.45 -4.90
CA ARG A 66 19.46 0.26 -3.84
C ARG A 66 18.49 1.36 -4.32
N PRO A 67 17.19 1.32 -3.97
CA PRO A 67 16.28 2.38 -4.39
C PRO A 67 16.52 3.61 -3.51
N THR A 68 17.23 4.58 -4.06
CA THR A 68 17.14 5.98 -3.64
C THR A 68 15.80 6.51 -4.11
N SER A 69 15.11 7.22 -3.23
CA SER A 69 13.96 8.07 -3.54
C SER A 69 14.27 9.00 -4.72
N SER A 70 13.82 8.62 -5.92
CA SER A 70 13.89 9.48 -7.10
C SER A 70 12.52 9.56 -7.74
N THR A 71 11.91 10.72 -7.54
CA THR A 71 10.87 11.32 -8.37
C THR A 71 11.26 11.22 -9.84
N ALA A 72 10.82 10.17 -10.52
CA ALA A 72 10.91 10.07 -11.97
C ALA A 72 9.64 9.38 -12.46
N GLY A 73 8.75 10.16 -13.06
CA GLY A 73 7.59 9.69 -13.77
C GLY A 73 8.03 8.85 -14.97
N GLY A 74 8.20 7.56 -14.75
CA GLY A 74 8.11 6.57 -15.82
C GLY A 74 6.64 6.34 -16.09
N ASP A 75 6.11 7.06 -17.08
CA ASP A 75 4.82 6.74 -17.70
C ASP A 75 4.92 5.33 -18.31
N THR A 76 4.63 4.32 -17.49
CA THR A 76 4.21 3.03 -18.01
C THR A 76 2.71 3.18 -18.24
N SER A 77 2.37 3.79 -19.37
CA SER A 77 1.00 3.94 -19.85
C SER A 77 0.44 2.56 -20.19
N TYR A 78 -0.04 1.87 -19.16
CA TYR A 78 -1.13 0.93 -19.37
C TYR A 78 -2.32 1.74 -19.88
N PRO A 79 -3.15 1.21 -20.79
CA PRO A 79 -4.26 1.94 -21.39
C PRO A 79 -5.31 2.48 -20.39
N ASP A 80 -5.18 2.16 -19.09
CA ASP A 80 -6.08 2.50 -17.99
C ASP A 80 -5.57 3.58 -17.01
N GLY A 81 -4.33 4.08 -17.14
CA GLY A 81 -3.75 5.10 -16.24
C GLY A 81 -2.54 4.62 -15.43
N PRO A 82 -2.01 5.44 -14.49
CA PRO A 82 -0.80 5.10 -13.75
C PRO A 82 -1.06 3.95 -12.76
N LEU A 83 -0.83 2.73 -13.23
CA LEU A 83 -0.94 1.52 -12.42
C LEU A 83 0.23 1.44 -11.43
N HIS A 84 -0.07 1.37 -10.14
CA HIS A 84 0.91 1.31 -9.07
C HIS A 84 1.00 -0.10 -8.49
N HIS A 85 2.20 -0.68 -8.51
CA HIS A 85 2.45 -1.96 -7.87
C HIS A 85 3.06 -1.74 -6.48
N PHE A 86 2.40 -2.26 -5.44
CA PHE A 86 2.88 -2.25 -4.06
C PHE A 86 3.10 -3.67 -3.57
N TRP A 87 4.19 -3.89 -2.85
CA TRP A 87 4.54 -5.21 -2.31
C TRP A 87 4.97 -5.10 -0.85
N ASN A 88 4.65 -6.13 -0.08
CA ASN A 88 5.14 -6.31 1.29
C ASN A 88 5.32 -7.82 1.54
N PRO A 89 6.46 -8.28 2.06
CA PRO A 89 6.70 -9.72 2.29
C PRO A 89 5.68 -10.39 3.21
N HIS A 90 5.02 -9.62 4.06
CA HIS A 90 4.01 -10.08 5.03
C HIS A 90 2.57 -9.83 4.56
N PHE A 91 2.39 -9.29 3.37
CA PHE A 91 1.08 -9.08 2.77
C PHE A 91 0.87 -10.09 1.65
N ARG A 92 0.09 -11.14 1.92
CA ARG A 92 -0.15 -12.23 0.97
C ARG A 92 -1.60 -12.63 0.92
N TYR A 93 -2.09 -12.94 -0.26
CA TYR A 93 -3.48 -13.35 -0.48
C TYR A 93 -3.82 -14.66 0.23
N ASP A 94 -2.91 -15.64 0.17
CA ASP A 94 -3.08 -16.98 0.75
C ASP A 94 -2.71 -17.07 2.24
N ARG A 95 -2.07 -16.03 2.79
CA ARG A 95 -1.57 -16.02 4.17
C ARG A 95 -2.00 -14.76 4.92
N PRO A 96 -3.29 -14.64 5.28
CA PRO A 96 -3.77 -13.55 6.13
C PRO A 96 -3.09 -13.56 7.52
N ASP A 97 -2.59 -14.70 7.99
CA ASP A 97 -1.83 -14.81 9.24
C ASP A 97 -0.62 -13.87 9.29
N LEU A 98 -0.03 -13.54 8.14
CA LEU A 98 1.15 -12.67 8.08
C LEU A 98 0.82 -11.20 8.34
N LEU A 99 -0.46 -10.80 8.26
CA LEU A 99 -0.89 -9.43 8.53
C LEU A 99 -0.54 -8.98 9.95
N VAL A 100 -0.48 -9.90 10.93
CA VAL A 100 -0.05 -9.59 12.30
C VAL A 100 1.38 -9.02 12.36
N LYS A 101 2.23 -9.38 11.39
CA LYS A 101 3.61 -8.91 11.27
C LYS A 101 3.71 -7.53 10.61
N ILE A 102 2.64 -7.08 9.95
CA ILE A 102 2.58 -5.74 9.38
C ILE A 102 2.29 -4.73 10.50
N LYS A 103 3.33 -4.02 10.92
CA LYS A 103 3.24 -2.99 11.96
C LYS A 103 3.30 -1.60 11.34
N ARG A 104 2.62 -0.66 11.97
CA ARG A 104 2.69 0.75 11.58
C ARG A 104 4.04 1.32 12.04
N LEU A 105 4.84 1.80 11.11
CA LEU A 105 6.19 2.35 11.31
C LEU A 105 6.13 3.87 11.54
N THR A 106 5.47 4.31 12.60
CA THR A 106 5.60 5.69 13.08
C THR A 106 6.94 5.88 13.80
N LYS A 107 7.41 7.12 13.98
CA LYS A 107 8.64 7.40 14.74
C LYS A 107 8.64 6.71 16.12
N ALA A 108 7.55 6.85 16.86
CA ALA A 108 7.36 6.20 18.16
C ALA A 108 7.38 4.67 18.08
N ASN A 109 6.80 4.08 17.04
CA ASN A 109 6.80 2.62 16.87
C ASN A 109 8.16 2.10 16.41
N LYS A 110 8.89 2.86 15.61
CA LYS A 110 10.26 2.55 15.23
C LYS A 110 11.17 2.55 16.47
N GLU A 111 11.07 3.57 17.31
CA GLU A 111 11.80 3.66 18.58
C GLU A 111 11.46 2.48 19.51
N LYS A 112 10.19 2.06 19.57
CA LYS A 112 9.79 0.86 20.32
C LYS A 112 10.44 -0.41 19.77
N LEU A 113 10.42 -0.61 18.44
CA LEU A 113 11.06 -1.75 17.81
C LEU A 113 12.58 -1.76 18.02
N ASP A 114 13.22 -0.60 17.92
CA ASP A 114 14.66 -0.43 18.17
C ASP A 114 15.00 -0.73 19.65
N ALA A 115 14.08 -0.43 20.58
CA ALA A 115 14.18 -0.77 21.99
C ALA A 115 13.75 -2.22 22.32
N GLY A 116 13.39 -3.03 21.30
CA GLY A 116 12.91 -4.41 21.48
C GLY A 116 11.50 -4.53 22.08
N LEU A 117 10.75 -3.42 22.17
CA LEU A 117 9.36 -3.43 22.59
C LEU A 117 8.43 -3.83 21.44
N GLU A 118 7.42 -4.62 21.77
CA GLU A 118 6.41 -5.05 20.82
C GLU A 118 5.50 -3.89 20.41
N VAL A 119 5.37 -3.67 19.10
CA VAL A 119 4.40 -2.74 18.54
C VAL A 119 3.13 -3.51 18.27
N THR A 120 2.05 -3.18 18.97
CA THR A 120 0.75 -3.77 18.69
C THR A 120 0.30 -3.35 17.29
N SER A 121 -0.14 -4.33 16.50
CA SER A 121 -0.94 -4.02 15.31
C SER A 121 -2.25 -3.47 15.84
N ARG A 122 -2.75 -2.36 15.28
CA ARG A 122 -4.12 -1.94 15.54
C ARG A 122 -4.99 -3.15 15.18
N LEU A 123 -5.62 -3.78 16.17
CA LEU A 123 -6.76 -4.62 15.86
C LEU A 123 -7.80 -3.71 15.19
N PRO A 124 -8.57 -4.21 14.23
CA PRO A 124 -9.76 -3.50 13.80
C PRO A 124 -10.62 -3.32 15.05
N ASP A 125 -10.64 -2.11 15.60
CA ASP A 125 -11.74 -1.72 16.47
C ASP A 125 -12.96 -1.66 15.53
N ASP A 126 -13.93 -2.51 15.84
CA ASP A 126 -15.30 -2.55 15.28
C ASP A 126 -15.46 -3.11 13.85
N ILE A 127 -15.50 -4.44 13.76
CA ILE A 127 -16.58 -5.11 13.01
C ILE A 127 -17.49 -5.73 14.09
N GLN A 128 -18.27 -4.89 14.78
CA GLN A 128 -19.36 -5.30 15.66
C GLN A 128 -20.66 -4.63 15.23
#